data_AF-A0AAJ6ZLC8-F1
#
_entry.id   AF-A0AAJ6ZLC8-F1
#
_cell.length_a   1.000
_cell.length_b   1.000
_cell.length_c   1.000
_cell.angle_alpha   90.00
_cell.angle_beta   90.00
_cell.angle_gamma   90.00
#
_symmetry.space_group_name_H-M   'P 1'
#
loop_
_entity.id
_entity.type
_entity.pdbx_description
1 polymer ?
#
loop_
_entity_poly.entity_id
_entity_poly.type
_entity_poly.pdbx_seq_one_letter_code
_entity_poly.pdbx_strand_id
1 'polypeptide(L)'
;MEKALFVVVVALAAASAHRHHPKFPKSSEEVDTSLYKKVACSSENDLLRNELIEKSKCGDPKEVFVPLHPRATHEQVSPGAVWVKRCVGLCDYEASGSKCVATKTKIQHIPVRIYNVKTNKETCSTYPVEVHESCGCCALSAAECGAPRVFNPPEPEYEVESV
;
A
#
# COMPACT_ATOMS: atom_id res chain seq x y z
N MET A 1 45.67 -46.00 -31.32
CA MET A 1 45.92 -44.73 -30.57
C MET A 1 45.04 -43.57 -31.05
N GLU A 2 44.62 -43.50 -32.31
CA GLU A 2 43.79 -42.39 -32.83
C GLU A 2 42.41 -42.25 -32.17
N LYS A 3 41.73 -43.36 -31.86
CA LYS A 3 40.39 -43.30 -31.23
C LYS A 3 40.40 -42.73 -29.81
N ALA A 4 41.48 -42.94 -29.05
CA ALA A 4 41.62 -42.42 -27.70
C ALA A 4 41.90 -40.91 -27.69
N LEU A 5 42.69 -40.43 -28.65
CA LEU A 5 42.94 -39.00 -28.85
C LEU A 5 41.66 -38.23 -29.19
N PHE A 6 40.79 -38.82 -30.03
CA PHE A 6 39.51 -38.19 -30.39
C PHE A 6 38.58 -37.99 -29.19
N VAL A 7 38.51 -38.97 -28.28
CA VAL A 7 37.70 -38.88 -27.06
C VAL A 7 38.21 -37.79 -26.12
N VAL A 8 39.53 -37.63 -26.00
CA VAL A 8 40.15 -36.58 -25.17
C VAL A 8 39.87 -35.20 -25.74
N VAL A 9 39.96 -35.03 -27.07
CA VAL A 9 39.68 -33.75 -27.74
C VAL A 9 38.19 -33.37 -27.60
N VAL A 10 37.27 -34.33 -27.73
CA VAL A 10 35.83 -34.07 -27.56
C VAL A 10 35.49 -33.71 -26.11
N ALA A 11 36.13 -34.36 -25.13
CA ALA A 11 35.93 -34.04 -23.71
C ALA A 11 36.47 -32.63 -23.35
N LEU A 12 37.61 -32.24 -23.91
CA LEU A 12 38.17 -30.90 -23.75
C LEU A 12 37.31 -29.82 -24.43
N ALA A 13 36.76 -30.11 -25.61
CA ALA A 13 35.84 -29.22 -26.31
C ALA A 13 34.54 -29.00 -25.51
N ALA A 14 33.94 -30.08 -24.98
CA ALA A 14 32.74 -29.98 -24.14
C ALA A 14 33.00 -29.20 -22.83
N ALA A 15 34.16 -29.41 -22.20
CA ALA A 15 34.56 -28.67 -21.00
C ALA A 15 34.79 -27.16 -21.27
N SER A 16 35.27 -26.81 -22.47
CA SER A 16 35.42 -25.41 -22.89
C SER A 16 34.09 -24.75 -23.26
N ALA A 17 33.15 -25.50 -23.87
CA ALA A 17 31.83 -25.00 -24.24
C ALA A 17 30.95 -24.69 -23.02
N HIS A 18 31.03 -25.48 -21.95
CA HIS A 18 30.33 -25.17 -20.69
C HIS A 18 30.85 -23.91 -19.98
N ARG A 19 32.06 -23.44 -20.28
CA ARG A 19 32.62 -22.20 -19.72
C ARG A 19 32.22 -20.94 -20.49
N HIS A 20 31.59 -21.08 -21.66
CA HIS A 20 31.18 -19.98 -22.53
C HIS A 20 29.66 -19.86 -22.68
N HIS A 21 28.88 -20.17 -21.65
CA HIS A 21 27.51 -19.63 -21.60
C HIS A 21 27.61 -18.10 -21.47
N PRO A 22 27.13 -17.32 -22.45
CA PRO A 22 27.08 -15.88 -22.30
C PRO A 22 26.12 -15.58 -21.14
N LYS A 23 26.68 -15.09 -20.03
CA LYS A 23 25.86 -14.48 -18.98
C LYS A 23 25.13 -13.32 -19.65
N PHE A 24 23.81 -13.40 -19.69
CA PHE A 24 22.97 -12.29 -20.16
C PHE A 24 23.46 -10.98 -19.51
N PRO A 25 23.58 -9.89 -20.28
CA PRO A 25 23.95 -8.61 -19.70
C PRO A 25 22.89 -8.25 -18.67
N LYS A 26 23.32 -8.12 -17.40
CA LYS A 26 22.49 -7.56 -16.35
C LYS A 26 22.14 -6.15 -16.80
N SER A 27 20.85 -5.89 -17.00
CA SER A 27 20.36 -4.53 -17.19
C SER A 27 20.95 -3.64 -16.11
N SER A 28 21.36 -2.45 -16.51
CA SER A 28 22.01 -1.41 -15.73
C SER A 28 21.09 -0.78 -14.68
N GLU A 29 20.59 -1.60 -13.77
CA GLU A 29 20.12 -1.19 -12.46
C GLU A 29 20.94 -2.02 -11.48
N GLU A 30 22.12 -1.52 -11.10
CA GLU A 30 22.80 -1.98 -9.90
C GLU A 30 21.94 -1.55 -8.71
N VAL A 31 20.84 -2.28 -8.49
CA VAL A 31 20.07 -2.24 -7.26
C VAL A 31 21.06 -2.62 -6.18
N ASP A 32 21.38 -1.69 -5.31
CA ASP A 32 22.30 -1.87 -4.19
C ASP A 32 21.90 -3.13 -3.40
N THR A 33 22.57 -4.24 -3.71
CA THR A 33 22.30 -5.55 -3.10
C THR A 33 22.76 -5.61 -1.65
N SER A 34 23.35 -4.52 -1.12
CA SER A 34 23.79 -4.45 0.27
C SER A 34 22.63 -4.41 1.27
N LEU A 35 21.42 -4.02 0.84
CA LEU A 35 20.28 -3.82 1.75
C LEU A 35 19.62 -5.12 2.20
N TYR A 36 19.78 -6.24 1.49
CA TYR A 36 19.17 -7.52 1.89
C TYR A 36 19.95 -8.74 1.40
N LYS A 37 20.14 -9.71 2.30
CA LYS A 37 20.83 -10.97 2.02
C LYS A 37 19.89 -11.92 1.27
N LYS A 38 20.22 -12.23 0.01
CA LYS A 38 19.53 -13.26 -0.76
C LYS A 38 19.97 -14.65 -0.27
N VAL A 39 19.01 -15.49 0.11
CA VAL A 39 19.23 -16.89 0.51
C VAL A 39 18.39 -17.80 -0.39
N ALA A 40 18.77 -19.07 -0.51
CA ALA A 40 17.93 -20.05 -1.20
C ALA A 40 16.60 -20.21 -0.47
N CYS A 41 15.51 -20.39 -1.23
CA CYS A 41 14.20 -20.70 -0.64
C CYS A 41 14.30 -22.00 0.16
N SER A 42 13.72 -22.00 1.35
CA SER A 42 13.61 -23.17 2.22
C SER A 42 12.19 -23.22 2.78
N SER A 43 11.74 -24.40 3.18
CA SER A 43 10.42 -24.59 3.79
C SER A 43 10.21 -23.70 5.01
N GLU A 44 11.25 -23.49 5.82
CA GLU A 44 11.22 -22.59 6.98
C GLU A 44 10.97 -21.14 6.57
N ASN A 45 11.72 -20.63 5.59
CA ASN A 45 11.54 -19.27 5.09
C ASN A 45 10.15 -19.07 4.45
N ASP A 46 9.62 -20.09 3.77
CA ASP A 46 8.27 -20.07 3.19
C ASP A 46 7.17 -20.02 4.26
N LEU A 47 7.30 -20.80 5.34
CA LEU A 47 6.35 -20.79 6.45
C LEU A 47 6.32 -19.41 7.14
N LEU A 48 7.50 -18.86 7.44
CA LEU A 48 7.62 -17.52 8.04
C LEU A 48 7.03 -16.45 7.12
N ARG A 49 7.30 -16.52 5.81
CA ARG A 49 6.70 -15.60 4.83
C ARG A 49 5.17 -15.69 4.86
N ASN A 50 4.62 -16.90 4.82
CA ASN A 50 3.17 -17.08 4.80
C ASN A 50 2.51 -16.57 6.09
N GLU A 51 3.14 -16.77 7.26
CA GLU A 51 2.65 -16.21 8.52
C GLU A 51 2.65 -14.67 8.50
N LEU A 52 3.71 -14.06 7.96
CA LEU A 52 3.80 -12.60 7.81
C LEU A 52 2.74 -12.06 6.85
N ILE A 53 2.51 -12.74 5.72
CA ILE A 53 1.44 -12.41 4.78
C ILE A 53 0.10 -12.46 5.50
N GLU A 54 -0.20 -13.54 6.22
CA GLU A 54 -1.46 -13.71 6.95
C GLU A 54 -1.73 -12.58 7.93
N LYS A 55 -0.74 -12.24 8.77
CA LYS A 55 -0.84 -11.13 9.75
C LYS A 55 -0.97 -9.76 9.08
N SER A 56 -0.47 -9.65 7.86
CA SER A 56 -0.44 -8.42 7.08
C SER A 56 -1.62 -8.27 6.14
N LYS A 57 -2.52 -9.26 6.02
CA LYS A 57 -3.70 -9.19 5.15
C LYS A 57 -4.58 -7.97 5.47
N CYS A 58 -5.19 -7.44 4.42
CA CYS A 58 -6.28 -6.48 4.56
C CYS A 58 -7.41 -7.11 5.39
N GLY A 59 -7.85 -6.39 6.41
CA GLY A 59 -8.86 -6.86 7.35
C GLY A 59 -9.45 -5.66 8.10
N ASP A 60 -9.71 -5.82 9.40
CA ASP A 60 -10.27 -4.73 10.20
C ASP A 60 -9.37 -3.48 10.20
N PRO A 61 -9.97 -2.27 10.16
CA PRO A 61 -9.23 -1.02 10.28
C PRO A 61 -8.32 -1.01 11.54
N LYS A 62 -7.06 -0.61 11.38
CA LYS A 62 -6.06 -0.53 12.46
C LYS A 62 -5.83 0.92 12.87
N GLU A 63 -5.41 1.14 14.12
CA GLU A 63 -5.07 2.47 14.61
C GLU A 63 -3.81 3.00 13.93
N VAL A 64 -3.93 4.16 13.28
CA VAL A 64 -2.85 4.87 12.61
C VAL A 64 -2.76 6.28 13.17
N PHE A 65 -1.53 6.76 13.34
CA PHE A 65 -1.26 8.11 13.81
C PHE A 65 -1.37 9.11 12.67
N VAL A 66 -2.38 9.99 12.74
CA VAL A 66 -2.68 10.98 11.71
C VAL A 66 -2.35 12.38 12.22
N PRO A 67 -1.40 13.10 11.57
CA PRO A 67 -1.11 14.48 11.90
C PRO A 67 -2.25 15.45 11.55
N LEU A 68 -2.55 16.37 12.46
CA LEU A 68 -3.52 17.45 12.28
C LEU A 68 -2.75 18.71 11.85
N HIS A 69 -2.90 19.09 10.58
CA HIS A 69 -2.13 20.20 10.01
C HIS A 69 -2.84 21.54 10.26
N PRO A 70 -2.14 22.56 10.78
CA PRO A 70 -2.70 23.91 10.89
C PRO A 70 -3.14 24.45 9.52
N ARG A 71 -4.19 25.30 9.50
CA ARG A 71 -4.66 25.92 8.25
C ARG A 71 -3.77 27.08 7.81
N ALA A 72 -3.14 27.75 8.78
CA ALA A 72 -2.18 28.81 8.51
C ALA A 72 -0.82 28.54 9.18
N THR A 73 0.26 29.05 8.59
CA THR A 73 1.64 28.87 9.06
C THR A 73 1.93 29.46 10.44
N HIS A 74 1.06 30.35 10.92
CA HIS A 74 1.17 31.02 12.21
C HIS A 74 0.16 30.47 13.23
N GLU A 75 -0.44 29.32 12.94
CA GLU A 75 -1.32 28.59 13.84
C GLU A 75 -0.61 27.34 14.34
N GLN A 76 -0.90 26.98 15.59
CA GLN A 76 -0.53 25.69 16.17
C GLN A 76 -1.81 24.98 16.58
N VAL A 77 -1.92 23.70 16.24
CA VAL A 77 -3.07 22.86 16.57
C VAL A 77 -2.69 21.91 17.68
N SER A 78 -3.51 21.85 18.74
CA SER A 78 -3.35 20.94 19.87
C SER A 78 -4.63 20.13 20.11
N PRO A 79 -4.60 18.79 20.09
CA PRO A 79 -3.44 17.95 19.77
C PRO A 79 -2.99 18.12 18.31
N GLY A 80 -1.69 17.97 18.04
CA GLY A 80 -1.14 18.08 16.66
C GLY A 80 -1.25 16.80 15.84
N ALA A 81 -1.72 15.70 16.44
CA ALA A 81 -1.93 14.41 15.79
C ALA A 81 -2.86 13.53 16.65
N VAL A 82 -3.52 12.56 16.02
CA VAL A 82 -4.48 11.66 16.68
C VAL A 82 -4.39 10.24 16.15
N TRP A 83 -4.74 9.27 16.99
CA TRP A 83 -4.97 7.89 16.58
C TRP A 83 -6.37 7.75 15.98
N VAL A 84 -6.44 7.26 14.75
CA VAL A 84 -7.69 6.93 14.09
C VAL A 84 -7.58 5.63 13.31
N LYS A 85 -8.71 4.95 13.16
CA LYS A 85 -8.81 3.72 12.38
C LYS A 85 -8.66 3.99 10.89
N ARG A 86 -7.70 3.30 10.25
CA ARG A 86 -7.43 3.31 8.82
C ARG A 86 -7.27 1.90 8.27
N CYS A 87 -7.59 1.74 7.00
CA CYS A 87 -7.39 0.50 6.26
C CYS A 87 -5.92 0.37 5.90
N VAL A 88 -5.30 -0.70 6.35
CA VAL A 88 -3.92 -1.06 6.09
C VAL A 88 -3.85 -2.56 5.90
N GLY A 89 -2.98 -3.01 5.00
CA GLY A 89 -2.74 -4.42 4.76
C GLY A 89 -2.48 -4.74 3.30
N LEU A 90 -2.19 -6.01 3.07
CA LEU A 90 -1.84 -6.61 1.79
C LEU A 90 -3.06 -7.25 1.14
N CYS A 91 -3.05 -7.24 -0.19
CA CYS A 91 -4.05 -7.84 -1.06
C CYS A 91 -3.38 -8.84 -2.02
N ASP A 92 -2.44 -9.63 -1.51
CA ASP A 92 -1.52 -10.46 -2.32
C ASP A 92 -2.21 -11.60 -3.09
N TYR A 93 -3.43 -11.99 -2.67
CA TYR A 93 -4.23 -13.03 -3.33
C TYR A 93 -5.22 -12.49 -4.36
N GLU A 94 -5.27 -11.16 -4.53
CA GLU A 94 -6.19 -10.47 -5.44
C GLU A 94 -5.49 -10.08 -6.74
N ALA A 95 -6.22 -9.44 -7.65
CA ALA A 95 -5.66 -8.93 -8.90
C ALA A 95 -4.40 -8.07 -8.63
N SER A 96 -3.37 -8.22 -9.47
CA SER A 96 -2.13 -7.47 -9.32
C SER A 96 -2.39 -5.96 -9.26
N GLY A 97 -1.79 -5.30 -8.27
CA GLY A 97 -2.01 -3.87 -8.01
C GLY A 97 -3.17 -3.56 -7.05
N SER A 98 -3.87 -4.57 -6.54
CA SER A 98 -4.92 -4.40 -5.54
C SER A 98 -4.41 -3.72 -4.27
N LYS A 99 -5.22 -2.81 -3.72
CA LYS A 99 -4.90 -2.06 -2.49
C LYS A 99 -5.98 -2.26 -1.44
N CYS A 100 -5.56 -2.29 -0.18
CA CYS A 100 -6.47 -2.30 0.95
C CYS A 100 -7.06 -0.88 1.12
N VAL A 101 -8.36 -0.74 0.91
CA VAL A 101 -9.06 0.55 0.88
C VAL A 101 -10.29 0.50 1.77
N ALA A 102 -10.80 1.68 2.16
CA ALA A 102 -12.03 1.76 2.92
C ALA A 102 -13.24 1.43 2.04
N THR A 103 -14.05 0.47 2.46
CA THR A 103 -15.36 0.21 1.85
C THR A 103 -16.45 1.05 2.51
N LYS A 104 -16.22 1.49 3.75
CA LYS A 104 -17.09 2.41 4.49
C LYS A 104 -16.24 3.37 5.32
N THR A 105 -16.59 4.65 5.28
CA THR A 105 -15.92 5.70 6.02
C THR A 105 -16.92 6.54 6.80
N LYS A 106 -16.42 7.25 7.81
CA LYS A 106 -17.12 8.34 8.48
C LYS A 106 -16.17 9.48 8.75
N ILE A 107 -16.71 10.69 8.83
CA ILE A 107 -15.98 11.85 9.32
C ILE A 107 -16.18 11.96 10.82
N GLN A 108 -15.09 11.93 11.58
CA GLN A 108 -15.08 12.20 13.00
C GLN A 108 -14.53 13.60 13.27
N HIS A 109 -15.28 14.40 14.03
CA HIS A 109 -14.87 15.74 14.43
C HIS A 109 -14.06 15.67 15.72
N ILE A 110 -12.76 15.91 15.63
CA ILE A 110 -11.84 15.90 16.78
C ILE A 110 -11.81 17.30 17.39
N PRO A 111 -12.09 17.46 18.69
CA PRO A 111 -11.94 18.75 19.35
C PRO A 111 -10.46 19.14 19.42
N VAL A 112 -10.16 20.37 19.01
CA VAL A 112 -8.79 20.92 19.00
C VAL A 112 -8.77 22.33 19.59
N ARG A 113 -7.63 22.73 20.12
CA ARG A 113 -7.28 24.12 20.40
C ARG A 113 -6.35 24.63 19.32
N ILE A 114 -6.66 25.81 18.80
CA ILE A 114 -5.83 26.50 17.81
C ILE A 114 -5.24 27.73 18.50
N TYR A 115 -3.91 27.78 18.58
CA TYR A 115 -3.17 28.94 19.07
C TYR A 115 -2.62 29.74 17.89
N ASN A 116 -2.97 31.02 17.82
CA ASN A 116 -2.50 31.93 16.78
C ASN A 116 -1.29 32.73 17.31
N VAL A 117 -0.12 32.43 16.78
CA VAL A 117 1.16 32.99 17.24
C VAL A 117 1.28 34.49 16.92
N LYS A 118 0.54 35.02 15.93
CA LYS A 118 0.54 36.45 15.59
C LYS A 118 -0.26 37.29 16.59
N THR A 119 -1.39 36.74 17.04
CA THR A 119 -2.35 37.48 17.89
C THR A 119 -2.27 37.09 19.36
N ASN A 120 -1.52 36.04 19.70
CA ASN A 120 -1.46 35.43 21.03
C ASN A 120 -2.85 35.01 21.56
N LYS A 121 -3.76 34.59 20.66
CA LYS A 121 -5.12 34.16 21.01
C LYS A 121 -5.29 32.67 20.79
N GLU A 122 -6.11 32.06 21.62
CA GLU A 122 -6.55 30.67 21.50
C GLU A 122 -8.02 30.59 21.05
N THR A 123 -8.36 29.53 20.32
CA THR A 123 -9.74 29.24 19.93
C THR A 123 -9.97 27.73 19.97
N CYS A 124 -11.09 27.31 20.55
CA CYS A 124 -11.54 25.92 20.48
C CYS A 124 -12.26 25.69 19.14
N SER A 125 -11.91 24.61 18.44
CA SER A 125 -12.51 24.24 17.16
C SER A 125 -12.62 22.72 17.03
N THR A 126 -13.12 22.26 15.89
CA THR A 126 -13.10 20.83 15.55
C THR A 126 -12.36 20.59 14.24
N TYR A 127 -11.60 19.51 14.19
CA TYR A 127 -10.86 19.05 13.03
C TYR A 127 -11.55 17.83 12.43
N PRO A 128 -12.03 17.88 11.18
CA PRO A 128 -12.64 16.71 10.54
C PRO A 128 -11.54 15.70 10.16
N VAL A 129 -11.66 14.47 10.65
CA VAL A 129 -10.75 13.37 10.34
C VAL A 129 -11.55 12.19 9.81
N GLU A 130 -11.12 11.65 8.67
CA GLU A 130 -11.71 10.45 8.11
C GLU A 130 -11.29 9.22 8.92
N VAL A 131 -12.30 8.40 9.28
CA VAL A 131 -12.15 7.15 10.01
C VAL A 131 -12.77 6.04 9.18
N HIS A 132 -12.02 4.96 8.99
CA HIS A 132 -12.48 3.82 8.21
C HIS A 132 -13.25 2.87 9.14
N GLU A 133 -14.44 2.45 8.71
CA GLU A 133 -15.28 1.51 9.47
C GLU A 133 -15.14 0.08 8.99
N SER A 134 -14.87 -0.11 7.70
CA SER A 134 -14.61 -1.42 7.09
C SER A 134 -13.64 -1.28 5.92
N CYS A 135 -12.88 -2.35 5.66
CA CYS A 135 -11.89 -2.39 4.59
C CYS A 135 -12.19 -3.50 3.59
N GLY A 136 -11.63 -3.38 2.40
CA GLY A 136 -11.66 -4.41 1.38
C GLY A 136 -10.47 -4.26 0.43
N CYS A 137 -10.14 -5.35 -0.25
CA CYS A 137 -9.18 -5.31 -1.34
C CYS A 137 -9.90 -4.87 -2.61
N CYS A 138 -9.35 -3.86 -3.26
CA CYS A 138 -9.89 -3.36 -4.51
C CYS A 138 -8.79 -3.29 -5.56
N ALA A 139 -9.09 -3.81 -6.76
CA ALA A 139 -8.19 -3.84 -7.91
C ALA A 139 -8.13 -2.51 -8.68
N LEU A 140 -9.00 -1.55 -8.34
CA LEU A 140 -9.06 -0.22 -8.96
C LEU A 140 -8.33 0.83 -8.10
N SER A 141 -8.27 2.08 -8.56
CA SER A 141 -7.69 3.16 -7.77
C SER A 141 -8.52 3.44 -6.51
N ALA A 142 -7.91 3.95 -5.43
CA ALA A 142 -8.62 4.17 -4.16
C ALA A 142 -9.91 5.03 -4.30
N ALA A 143 -9.93 5.97 -5.26
CA ALA A 143 -11.10 6.80 -5.57
C ALA A 143 -12.23 6.04 -6.27
N GLU A 144 -11.91 4.99 -7.02
CA GLU A 144 -12.88 4.11 -7.71
C GLU A 144 -13.45 3.05 -6.77
N CYS A 145 -12.84 2.87 -5.60
CA CYS A 145 -13.19 1.84 -4.63
C CYS A 145 -14.02 2.33 -3.43
N GLY A 146 -14.17 3.64 -3.23
CA GLY A 146 -14.99 4.21 -2.15
C GLY A 146 -16.49 4.21 -2.49
N ALA A 147 -17.33 3.71 -1.57
CA ALA A 147 -18.79 3.58 -1.73
C ALA A 147 -19.59 4.74 -1.06
N PRO A 148 -20.89 4.96 -1.40
CA PRO A 148 -21.69 4.33 -2.46
C PRO A 148 -21.95 5.28 -3.63
N ARG A 149 -21.82 4.78 -4.87
CA ARG A 149 -22.48 5.42 -6.02
C ARG A 149 -23.97 5.14 -5.91
N VAL A 150 -24.72 6.03 -5.26
CA VAL A 150 -26.19 5.99 -5.26
C VAL A 150 -26.65 6.12 -6.71
N PHE A 151 -26.96 5.00 -7.35
CA PHE A 151 -27.68 4.97 -8.61
C PHE A 151 -29.18 4.91 -8.31
N ASN A 152 -29.72 5.99 -7.75
CA ASN A 152 -31.14 6.34 -7.87
C ASN A 152 -31.35 7.80 -7.45
N PRO A 153 -31.41 8.77 -8.38
CA PRO A 153 -32.03 10.05 -8.06
C PRO A 153 -33.52 9.81 -7.72
N PRO A 154 -34.11 10.54 -6.75
CA PRO A 154 -35.56 10.52 -6.58
C PRO A 154 -36.20 10.99 -7.90
N GLU A 155 -37.28 10.31 -8.31
CA GLU A 155 -38.13 10.81 -9.38
C GLU A 155 -38.57 12.24 -8.98
N PRO A 156 -38.46 13.23 -9.87
CA PRO A 156 -38.97 14.56 -9.56
C PRO A 156 -40.47 14.43 -9.30
N GLU A 157 -40.90 14.78 -8.07
CA GLU A 157 -42.30 15.07 -7.79
C GLU A 157 -42.71 16.15 -8.79
N TYR A 158 -43.54 15.76 -9.75
CA TYR A 158 -44.19 16.71 -10.63
C TYR A 158 -45.21 17.45 -9.76
N GLU A 159 -45.00 18.74 -9.53
CA GLU A 159 -46.07 19.62 -9.08
C GLU A 159 -47.10 19.68 -10.22
N VAL A 160 -48.22 18.96 -10.07
CA VAL A 160 -49.41 19.27 -10.87
C VAL A 160 -50.04 20.50 -10.23
N GLU A 161 -49.61 21.68 -10.66
CA GLU A 161 -50.46 22.86 -10.59
C GLU A 161 -51.40 22.91 -11.79
N SER A 162 -52.63 23.35 -11.51
CA SER A 162 -53.76 23.70 -12.39
C SER A 162 -54.60 22.52 -12.91
N VAL A 163 -55.93 22.49 -12.72
CA VAL A 163 -56.95 23.56 -12.82
C VAL A 163 -57.98 23.52 -11.69
#